data_AF-A0A1F6BMQ0-F1
#
_entry.id   AF-A0A1F6BMQ0-F1
#
_cell.length_a   1.000
_cell.length_b   1.000
_cell.length_c   1.000
_cell.angle_alpha   90.00
_cell.angle_beta   90.00
_cell.angle_gamma   90.00
#
_symmetry.space_group_name_H-M   'P 1'
#
loop_
_entity.id
_entity.type
_entity.pdbx_description
1 polymer ?
#
loop_
_entity_poly.entity_id
_entity_poly.type
_entity_poly.pdbx_seq_one_letter_code
_entity_poly.pdbx_strand_id
1 'polypeptide(L)'
;MWGIPPDLLGHFPKAVLVVLQEEAEIVFLGCGLRSGPNGEMESEFNRQYILDNFHRLSEFAEFRGIDLKKAKERIKQILVLDRSSLSTAQEVAFAGKAFEDAGIEKVVSVTCPTHAPRSLNEALKFFSRPESKIAIHNISVQVSDIGWAPNSDVMVFEPPHMPKDLIAGALRQKIAKMLLDPVELQKIKKALDLL
;
A
#
# COMPACT_ATOMS: atom_id res chain seq x y z
N MET A 1 13.57 -1.92 -4.75
CA MET A 1 12.53 -1.96 -5.81
C MET A 1 12.37 -3.37 -6.37
N TRP A 2 13.45 -4.03 -6.81
CA TRP A 2 13.36 -5.37 -7.39
C TRP A 2 13.15 -6.50 -6.38
N GLY A 3 14.01 -6.66 -5.36
CA GLY A 3 13.91 -7.80 -4.45
C GLY A 3 15.26 -8.44 -4.16
N ILE A 4 15.23 -9.53 -3.40
CA ILE A 4 16.36 -10.44 -3.17
C ILE A 4 15.87 -11.85 -3.55
N PRO A 5 16.21 -12.34 -4.75
CA PRO A 5 15.87 -13.71 -5.14
C PRO A 5 16.55 -14.76 -4.24
N PRO A 6 15.97 -15.95 -4.10
CA PRO A 6 14.75 -16.39 -4.79
C PRO A 6 13.43 -16.04 -4.07
N ASP A 7 13.50 -15.52 -2.84
CA ASP A 7 12.34 -15.57 -1.92
C ASP A 7 11.73 -14.21 -1.56
N LEU A 8 12.45 -13.10 -1.74
CA LEU A 8 12.00 -11.79 -1.25
C LEU A 8 11.67 -10.85 -2.40
N LEU A 9 10.39 -10.73 -2.72
CA LEU A 9 9.91 -9.85 -3.78
C LEU A 9 9.97 -8.38 -3.33
N GLY A 10 10.57 -7.54 -4.16
CA GLY A 10 10.36 -6.10 -4.10
C GLY A 10 9.01 -5.72 -4.71
N HIS A 11 8.65 -4.44 -4.64
CA HIS A 11 7.34 -3.97 -5.10
C HIS A 11 7.08 -4.26 -6.60
N PHE A 12 8.10 -4.32 -7.45
CA PHE A 12 7.89 -4.54 -8.89
C PHE A 12 7.59 -6.00 -9.21
N PRO A 13 8.42 -6.99 -8.82
CA PRO A 13 8.03 -8.39 -8.93
C PRO A 13 6.73 -8.70 -8.21
N LYS A 14 6.47 -8.12 -7.02
CA LYS A 14 5.18 -8.29 -6.34
C LYS A 14 4.02 -7.75 -7.18
N ALA A 15 4.15 -6.59 -7.82
CA ALA A 15 3.13 -6.03 -8.69
C ALA A 15 2.87 -6.92 -9.91
N VAL A 16 3.92 -7.42 -10.56
CA VAL A 16 3.78 -8.37 -11.67
C VAL A 16 3.07 -9.64 -11.21
N LEU A 17 3.44 -10.20 -10.05
CA LEU A 17 2.80 -11.39 -9.51
C LEU A 17 1.29 -11.17 -9.28
N VAL A 18 0.92 -10.04 -8.66
CA VAL A 18 -0.48 -9.67 -8.44
C VAL A 18 -1.23 -9.52 -9.76
N VAL A 19 -0.64 -8.87 -10.76
CA VAL A 19 -1.24 -8.73 -12.10
C VAL A 19 -1.55 -10.09 -12.73
N LEU A 20 -0.64 -11.06 -12.58
CA LEU A 20 -0.83 -12.40 -13.14
C LEU A 20 -1.85 -13.22 -12.34
N GLN A 21 -1.87 -13.11 -11.02
CA GLN A 21 -2.80 -13.85 -10.15
C GLN A 21 -4.24 -13.33 -10.25
N GLU A 22 -4.40 -12.02 -10.41
CA GLU A 22 -5.70 -11.34 -10.46
C GLU A 22 -6.17 -11.11 -11.90
N GLU A 23 -5.40 -11.57 -12.89
CA GLU A 23 -5.65 -11.33 -14.33
C GLU A 23 -5.93 -9.86 -14.65
N ALA A 24 -5.18 -8.96 -14.03
CA ALA A 24 -5.49 -7.54 -14.02
C ALA A 24 -5.63 -6.95 -15.44
N GLU A 25 -6.62 -6.07 -15.59
CA GLU A 25 -6.94 -5.41 -16.86
C GLU A 25 -6.21 -4.08 -17.05
N ILE A 26 -5.84 -3.43 -15.95
CA ILE A 26 -5.12 -2.15 -15.93
C ILE A 26 -4.06 -2.18 -14.82
N VAL A 27 -2.87 -1.68 -15.14
CA VAL A 27 -1.82 -1.38 -14.17
C VAL A 27 -1.53 0.10 -14.20
N PHE A 28 -1.81 0.79 -13.10
CA PHE A 28 -1.52 2.21 -12.98
C PHE A 28 -0.19 2.41 -12.24
N LEU A 29 0.78 3.07 -12.86
CA LEU A 29 2.02 3.48 -12.20
C LEU A 29 1.90 4.94 -11.79
N GLY A 30 1.77 5.16 -10.49
CA GLY A 30 1.76 6.48 -9.87
C GLY A 30 3.06 7.25 -10.10
N CYS A 31 2.98 8.56 -9.91
CA CYS A 31 4.13 9.44 -9.92
C CYS A 31 4.15 10.24 -8.61
N GLY A 32 5.26 10.13 -7.88
CA GLY A 32 5.53 11.01 -6.76
C GLY A 32 6.08 12.36 -7.20
N LEU A 33 6.42 13.19 -6.22
CA LEU A 33 7.08 14.49 -6.40
C LEU A 33 8.49 14.41 -7.04
N ARG A 34 9.06 13.20 -7.18
CA ARG A 34 10.45 13.05 -7.60
C ARG A 34 10.53 12.72 -9.09
N SER A 35 11.30 13.53 -9.80
CA SER A 35 11.84 13.16 -11.09
C SER A 35 12.97 12.15 -10.90
N GLY A 36 13.12 11.22 -11.85
CA GLY A 36 14.29 10.36 -11.95
C GLY A 36 15.59 11.17 -12.09
N PRO A 37 16.77 10.52 -12.04
CA PRO A 37 18.07 11.20 -12.06
C PRO A 37 18.28 12.14 -13.26
N ASN A 38 17.54 11.92 -14.36
CA ASN A 38 17.63 12.65 -15.61
C ASN A 38 16.44 13.60 -15.87
N GLY A 39 15.60 13.87 -14.86
CA GLY A 39 14.41 14.74 -15.01
C GLY A 39 13.18 14.04 -15.61
N GLU A 40 13.26 12.73 -15.88
CA GLU A 40 12.12 11.89 -16.26
C GLU A 40 11.11 11.75 -15.12
N MET A 41 9.83 11.53 -15.42
CA MET A 41 8.82 11.28 -14.38
C MET A 41 9.05 9.91 -13.73
N GLU A 42 8.76 9.78 -12.43
CA GLU A 42 8.96 8.53 -11.68
C GLU A 42 8.26 7.34 -12.34
N SER A 43 7.04 7.52 -12.84
CA SER A 43 6.28 6.48 -13.53
C SER A 43 6.97 5.97 -14.81
N GLU A 44 7.66 6.84 -15.54
CA GLU A 44 8.39 6.50 -16.76
C GLU A 44 9.66 5.74 -16.44
N PHE A 45 10.43 6.23 -15.46
CA PHE A 45 11.58 5.52 -14.93
C PHE A 45 11.19 4.13 -14.41
N ASN A 46 10.10 4.04 -13.64
CA ASN A 46 9.60 2.79 -13.09
C ASN A 46 9.18 1.81 -14.19
N ARG A 47 8.43 2.28 -15.21
CA ARG A 47 8.10 1.47 -16.38
C ARG A 47 9.35 0.93 -17.05
N GLN A 48 10.32 1.78 -17.34
CA GLN A 48 11.54 1.38 -18.03
C GLN A 48 12.32 0.36 -17.18
N TYR A 49 12.49 0.63 -15.89
CA TYR A 49 13.16 -0.26 -14.95
C TYR A 49 12.51 -1.64 -14.88
N ILE A 50 11.17 -1.71 -14.79
CA ILE A 50 10.41 -2.98 -14.80
C ILE A 50 10.67 -3.74 -16.10
N LEU A 51 10.57 -3.07 -17.25
CA LEU A 51 10.69 -3.71 -18.55
C LEU A 51 12.12 -4.20 -18.82
N ASP A 52 13.14 -3.45 -18.40
CA ASP A 52 14.55 -3.83 -18.58
C ASP A 52 14.91 -5.03 -17.69
N ASN A 53 14.40 -5.04 -16.46
CA ASN A 53 14.68 -6.12 -15.51
C ASN A 53 13.71 -7.30 -15.64
N PHE A 54 12.68 -7.25 -16.49
CA PHE A 54 11.60 -8.24 -16.53
C PHE A 54 12.08 -9.71 -16.64
N HIS A 55 13.16 -9.96 -17.38
CA HIS A 55 13.74 -11.29 -17.54
C HIS A 55 14.21 -11.89 -16.20
N ARG A 56 14.62 -11.05 -15.26
CA ARG A 56 15.09 -11.40 -13.92
C ARG A 56 13.98 -11.88 -13.00
N LEU A 57 12.71 -11.80 -13.41
CA LEU A 57 11.62 -12.42 -12.66
C LEU A 57 11.83 -13.94 -12.53
N SER A 58 12.51 -14.56 -13.50
CA SER A 58 12.87 -15.98 -13.45
C SER A 58 13.80 -16.36 -12.30
N GLU A 59 14.46 -15.38 -11.65
CA GLU A 59 15.30 -15.59 -10.47
C GLU A 59 14.46 -15.95 -9.23
N PHE A 60 13.17 -15.58 -9.22
CA PHE A 60 12.26 -15.77 -8.07
C PHE A 60 11.44 -17.05 -8.18
N ALA A 61 11.16 -17.66 -7.03
CA ALA A 61 10.48 -18.95 -6.94
C ALA A 61 9.05 -18.91 -7.50
N GLU A 62 8.34 -17.80 -7.30
CA GLU A 62 6.94 -17.56 -7.69
C GLU A 62 6.74 -17.48 -9.20
N PHE A 63 7.81 -17.21 -9.95
CA PHE A 63 7.77 -17.05 -11.40
C PHE A 63 8.23 -18.30 -12.16
N ARG A 64 8.54 -19.39 -11.44
CA ARG A 64 8.89 -20.66 -12.08
C ARG A 64 7.72 -21.19 -12.91
N GLY A 65 8.00 -21.48 -14.17
CA GLY A 65 6.99 -21.97 -15.12
C GLY A 65 6.12 -20.89 -15.76
N ILE A 66 6.32 -19.61 -15.43
CA ILE A 66 5.61 -18.50 -16.07
C ILE A 66 6.28 -18.14 -17.41
N ASP A 67 5.49 -17.99 -18.47
CA ASP A 67 5.95 -17.42 -19.73
C ASP A 67 6.18 -15.90 -19.56
N LEU A 68 7.41 -15.54 -19.19
CA LEU A 68 7.80 -14.15 -18.96
C LEU A 68 7.72 -13.29 -20.23
N LYS A 69 7.84 -13.88 -21.42
CA LYS A 69 7.72 -13.11 -22.67
C LYS A 69 6.27 -12.67 -22.86
N LYS A 70 5.32 -13.60 -22.72
CA LYS A 70 3.88 -13.30 -22.80
C LYS A 70 3.45 -12.33 -21.69
N ALA A 71 3.91 -12.56 -20.46
CA ALA A 71 3.61 -11.68 -19.33
C ALA A 71 4.13 -10.24 -19.55
N LYS A 72 5.35 -10.08 -20.08
CA LYS A 72 5.93 -8.76 -20.40
C LYS A 72 5.08 -8.01 -21.41
N GLU A 73 4.65 -8.67 -22.49
CA GLU A 73 3.83 -8.04 -23.51
C GLU A 73 2.44 -7.66 -22.99
N ARG A 74 1.81 -8.52 -22.16
CA ARG A 74 0.55 -8.18 -21.50
C ARG A 74 0.71 -6.93 -20.63
N ILE A 75 1.75 -6.87 -19.79
CA ILE A 75 1.98 -5.71 -18.92
C ILE A 75 2.18 -4.43 -19.71
N LYS A 76 2.94 -4.46 -20.81
CA LYS A 76 3.09 -3.28 -21.68
C LYS A 76 1.75 -2.75 -22.21
N GLN A 77 0.79 -3.63 -22.48
CA GLN A 77 -0.52 -3.26 -23.04
C GLN A 77 -1.47 -2.63 -22.01
N ILE A 78 -1.35 -3.03 -20.74
CA ILE A 78 -2.26 -2.59 -19.67
C ILE A 78 -1.69 -1.49 -18.78
N LEU A 79 -0.44 -1.09 -19.01
CA LEU A 79 0.23 -0.05 -18.24
C LEU A 79 -0.31 1.35 -18.59
N VAL A 80 -0.79 2.04 -17.57
CA VAL A 80 -1.16 3.45 -17.58
C VAL A 80 -0.16 4.20 -16.70
N LEU A 81 0.42 5.27 -17.23
CA LEU A 81 1.43 6.06 -16.52
C LEU A 81 0.83 7.37 -16.03
N ASP A 82 0.97 7.61 -14.73
CA ASP A 82 0.71 8.91 -14.14
C ASP A 82 1.85 9.88 -14.46
N ARG A 83 1.53 11.07 -14.94
CA ARG A 83 2.53 12.12 -15.22
C ARG A 83 2.18 13.44 -14.54
N SER A 84 1.29 13.42 -13.55
CA SER A 84 0.72 14.66 -13.03
C SER A 84 0.54 14.66 -11.52
N SER A 85 0.49 13.49 -10.88
CA SER A 85 0.40 13.45 -9.42
C SER A 85 1.65 13.99 -8.75
N LEU A 86 1.43 14.69 -7.65
CA LEU A 86 2.46 15.24 -6.76
C LEU A 86 2.26 14.72 -5.33
N SER A 87 1.30 13.83 -5.11
CA SER A 87 0.98 13.27 -3.80
C SER A 87 0.25 11.95 -3.93
N THR A 88 0.33 11.10 -2.90
CA THR A 88 -0.40 9.82 -2.85
C THR A 88 -1.92 10.00 -3.00
N ALA A 89 -2.49 11.09 -2.48
CA ALA A 89 -3.91 11.37 -2.64
C ALA A 89 -4.27 11.64 -4.12
N GLN A 90 -3.42 12.37 -4.85
CA GLN A 90 -3.61 12.61 -6.29
C GLN A 90 -3.40 11.33 -7.10
N GLU A 91 -2.38 10.53 -6.78
CA GLU A 91 -2.13 9.24 -7.45
C GLU A 91 -3.35 8.33 -7.35
N VAL A 92 -3.90 8.20 -6.13
CA VAL A 92 -5.13 7.44 -5.89
C VAL A 92 -6.30 8.02 -6.65
N ALA A 93 -6.45 9.35 -6.68
CA ALA A 93 -7.57 9.98 -7.37
C ALA A 93 -7.54 9.75 -8.88
N PHE A 94 -6.36 9.87 -9.50
CA PHE A 94 -6.19 9.63 -10.93
C PHE A 94 -6.31 8.15 -11.28
N ALA A 95 -5.66 7.27 -10.52
CA ALA A 95 -5.77 5.82 -10.70
C ALA A 95 -7.24 5.38 -10.57
N GLY A 96 -7.89 5.79 -9.49
CA GLY A 96 -9.25 5.37 -9.21
C GLY A 96 -10.27 5.93 -10.20
N LYS A 97 -10.06 7.14 -10.74
CA LYS A 97 -10.87 7.64 -11.86
C LYS A 97 -10.68 6.80 -13.13
N ALA A 98 -9.43 6.47 -13.47
CA ALA A 98 -9.13 5.60 -14.60
C ALA A 98 -9.78 4.21 -14.46
N PHE A 99 -9.75 3.64 -13.25
CA PHE A 99 -10.39 2.36 -12.94
C PHE A 99 -11.92 2.42 -13.05
N GLU A 100 -12.55 3.48 -12.53
CA GLU A 100 -14.01 3.68 -12.64
C GLU A 100 -14.50 3.93 -14.07
N ASP A 101 -13.69 4.59 -14.89
CA ASP A 101 -14.01 4.83 -16.30
C ASP A 101 -13.82 3.57 -17.14
N ALA A 102 -12.91 2.67 -16.73
CA ALA A 102 -12.71 1.36 -17.34
C ALA A 102 -13.66 0.27 -16.81
N GLY A 103 -14.50 0.56 -15.81
CA GLY A 103 -15.43 -0.42 -15.24
C GLY A 103 -14.76 -1.48 -14.35
N ILE A 104 -13.59 -1.18 -13.80
CA ILE A 104 -12.89 -2.08 -12.86
C ILE A 104 -13.67 -2.19 -11.56
N GLU A 105 -13.85 -3.40 -11.05
CA GLU A 105 -14.60 -3.66 -9.82
C GLU A 105 -13.73 -3.92 -8.60
N LYS A 106 -12.45 -4.28 -8.82
CA LYS A 106 -11.48 -4.65 -7.77
C LYS A 106 -10.17 -3.89 -7.95
N VAL A 107 -9.67 -3.32 -6.86
CA VAL A 107 -8.40 -2.57 -6.85
C VAL A 107 -7.45 -3.19 -5.85
N VAL A 108 -6.24 -3.47 -6.31
CA VAL A 108 -5.13 -3.95 -5.47
C VAL A 108 -4.00 -2.93 -5.57
N SER A 109 -3.74 -2.19 -4.49
CA SER A 109 -2.57 -1.33 -4.40
C SER A 109 -1.36 -2.19 -4.01
N VAL A 110 -0.27 -2.10 -4.77
CA VAL A 110 0.99 -2.78 -4.43
C VAL A 110 2.01 -1.75 -3.99
N THR A 111 2.53 -1.88 -2.77
CA THR A 111 3.43 -0.89 -2.18
C THR A 111 4.41 -1.52 -1.19
N CYS A 112 5.37 -0.72 -0.68
CA CYS A 112 6.27 -1.19 0.36
C CYS A 112 5.58 -1.13 1.75
N PRO A 113 6.05 -1.95 2.73
CA PRO A 113 5.42 -2.01 4.05
C PRO A 113 5.24 -0.64 4.74
N THR A 114 6.23 0.25 4.60
CA THR A 114 6.21 1.58 5.22
C THR A 114 5.22 2.56 4.57
N HIS A 115 4.80 2.33 3.32
CA HIS A 115 3.79 3.14 2.62
C HIS A 115 2.38 2.55 2.68
N ALA A 116 2.22 1.28 3.05
CA ALA A 116 0.95 0.57 3.00
C ALA A 116 -0.19 1.25 3.78
N PRO A 117 0.00 1.70 5.05
CA PRO A 117 -1.08 2.34 5.79
C PRO A 117 -1.55 3.65 5.14
N ARG A 118 -0.61 4.45 4.62
CA ARG A 118 -0.92 5.71 3.94
C ARG A 118 -1.66 5.45 2.62
N SER A 119 -1.14 4.52 1.80
CA SER A 119 -1.75 4.17 0.51
C SER A 119 -3.18 3.66 0.70
N LEU A 120 -3.41 2.75 1.64
CA LEU A 120 -4.74 2.24 1.96
C LEU A 120 -5.66 3.37 2.43
N ASN A 121 -5.21 4.22 3.35
CA ASN A 121 -6.01 5.31 3.88
C ASN A 121 -6.48 6.29 2.78
N GLU A 122 -5.60 6.68 1.87
CA GLU A 122 -5.98 7.55 0.76
C GLU A 122 -6.92 6.84 -0.22
N ALA A 123 -6.70 5.55 -0.52
CA ALA A 123 -7.61 4.75 -1.33
C ALA A 123 -9.01 4.67 -0.70
N LEU A 124 -9.10 4.37 0.60
CA LEU A 124 -10.38 4.30 1.31
C LEU A 124 -11.09 5.65 1.28
N LYS A 125 -10.39 6.77 1.51
CA LYS A 125 -11.01 8.11 1.42
C LYS A 125 -11.59 8.37 0.04
N PHE A 126 -10.85 8.04 -1.02
CA PHE A 126 -11.31 8.22 -2.39
C PHE A 126 -12.53 7.34 -2.67
N PHE A 127 -12.46 6.03 -2.47
CA PHE A 127 -13.52 5.09 -2.81
C PHE A 127 -14.72 5.09 -1.85
N SER A 128 -14.63 5.76 -0.69
CA SER A 128 -15.77 5.92 0.23
C SER A 128 -16.76 7.02 -0.16
N ARG A 129 -16.47 7.76 -1.23
CA ARG A 129 -17.37 8.81 -1.71
C ARG A 129 -18.66 8.19 -2.30
N PRO A 130 -19.84 8.83 -2.13
CA PRO A 130 -21.12 8.30 -2.63
C PRO A 130 -21.16 7.99 -4.14
N GLU A 131 -20.38 8.73 -4.93
CA GLU A 131 -20.30 8.62 -6.38
C GLU A 131 -19.33 7.54 -6.87
N SER A 132 -18.63 6.85 -5.98
CA SER A 132 -17.69 5.83 -6.40
C SER A 132 -18.42 4.61 -6.96
N LYS A 133 -17.92 4.10 -8.09
CA LYS A 133 -18.45 2.88 -8.72
C LYS A 133 -17.80 1.61 -8.17
N ILE A 134 -16.72 1.74 -7.41
CA ILE A 134 -15.97 0.62 -6.84
C ILE A 134 -16.31 0.51 -5.36
N ALA A 135 -16.83 -0.64 -4.95
CA ALA A 135 -17.18 -0.85 -3.56
C ALA A 135 -15.91 -0.89 -2.67
N ILE A 136 -15.97 -0.27 -1.50
CA ILE A 136 -14.84 -0.19 -0.55
C ILE A 136 -14.29 -1.59 -0.21
N HIS A 137 -15.15 -2.60 -0.09
CA HIS A 137 -14.74 -3.96 0.25
C HIS A 137 -13.96 -4.67 -0.89
N ASN A 138 -13.92 -4.08 -2.08
CA ASN A 138 -13.10 -4.55 -3.22
C ASN A 138 -11.74 -3.85 -3.31
N ILE A 139 -11.39 -3.01 -2.33
CA ILE A 139 -10.10 -2.33 -2.25
C ILE A 139 -9.19 -3.09 -1.30
N SER A 140 -8.00 -3.44 -1.75
CA SER A 140 -6.99 -4.13 -0.94
C SER A 140 -5.59 -3.56 -1.17
N VAL A 141 -4.68 -3.85 -0.23
CA VAL A 141 -3.26 -3.53 -0.37
C VAL A 141 -2.45 -4.81 -0.22
N GLN A 142 -1.55 -5.02 -1.15
CA GLN A 142 -0.52 -6.05 -1.11
C GLN A 142 0.82 -5.38 -0.86
N VAL A 143 1.55 -5.88 0.15
CA VAL A 143 2.87 -5.37 0.49
C VAL A 143 3.95 -6.21 -0.17
N SER A 144 5.05 -5.56 -0.57
CA SER A 144 6.28 -6.26 -0.93
C SER A 144 7.00 -6.79 0.32
N ASP A 145 7.82 -7.83 0.14
CA ASP A 145 8.55 -8.47 1.24
C ASP A 145 9.67 -7.58 1.78
N ILE A 146 10.22 -6.74 0.91
CA ILE A 146 11.23 -5.74 1.28
C ILE A 146 10.70 -4.32 1.09
N GLY A 147 11.05 -3.45 2.04
CA GLY A 147 10.83 -2.01 1.98
C GLY A 147 12.15 -1.26 2.13
N TRP A 148 12.16 0.02 1.72
CA TRP A 148 13.26 0.91 2.05
C TRP A 148 12.99 1.56 3.41
N ALA A 149 13.88 1.34 4.37
CA ALA A 149 13.88 1.98 5.68
C ALA A 149 15.26 2.63 5.89
N PRO A 150 15.41 3.94 5.64
CA PRO A 150 16.66 4.62 5.93
C PRO A 150 16.82 4.75 7.45
N ASN A 151 17.80 4.07 8.04
CA ASN A 151 18.33 4.33 9.39
C ASN A 151 17.31 4.90 10.40
N SER A 152 16.30 4.12 10.80
CA SER A 152 15.33 4.56 11.79
C SER A 152 15.21 3.55 12.91
N ASP A 153 15.25 4.05 14.15
CA ASP A 153 14.90 3.30 15.36
C ASP A 153 13.64 2.47 15.11
N VAL A 154 13.73 1.18 15.42
CA VAL A 154 12.67 0.21 15.16
C VAL A 154 11.51 0.49 16.11
N MET A 155 10.41 1.01 15.57
CA MET A 155 9.14 1.09 16.30
C MET A 155 8.25 -0.07 15.86
N VAL A 156 8.04 -1.03 16.77
CA VAL A 156 7.03 -2.09 16.62
C VAL A 156 5.75 -1.57 17.26
N PHE A 157 4.70 -1.42 16.45
CA PHE A 157 3.36 -1.10 16.93
C PHE A 157 2.35 -2.00 16.21
N GLU A 158 1.67 -2.84 16.97
CA GLU A 158 0.56 -3.66 16.48
C GLU A 158 -0.75 -2.90 16.76
N PRO A 159 -1.50 -2.44 15.74
CA PRO A 159 -2.82 -1.89 15.97
C PRO A 159 -3.81 -3.01 16.33
N PRO A 160 -4.79 -2.75 17.21
CA PRO A 160 -5.82 -3.73 17.56
C PRO A 160 -6.59 -4.22 16.32
N HIS A 161 -6.63 -5.54 16.09
CA HIS A 161 -7.14 -6.17 14.86
C HIS A 161 -8.64 -6.52 14.90
N MET A 162 -9.33 -6.46 16.04
CA MET A 162 -10.77 -6.71 16.15
C MET A 162 -11.53 -5.51 16.77
N PRO A 163 -12.85 -5.36 16.50
CA PRO A 163 -13.70 -4.38 17.20
C PRO A 163 -13.65 -4.51 18.73
N LYS A 164 -13.41 -5.72 19.24
CA LYS A 164 -13.21 -6.01 20.67
C LYS A 164 -11.91 -5.40 21.20
N ASP A 165 -10.89 -5.33 20.35
CA ASP A 165 -9.57 -4.80 20.68
C ASP A 165 -9.53 -3.26 20.59
N LEU A 166 -10.41 -2.65 19.79
CA LEU A 166 -10.63 -1.19 19.78
C LEU A 166 -11.21 -0.68 21.11
N ILE A 167 -12.16 -1.42 21.71
CA ILE A 167 -12.72 -1.10 23.03
C ILE A 167 -11.62 -1.25 24.10
N ALA A 168 -10.84 -2.34 24.04
CA ALA A 168 -9.72 -2.56 24.95
C ALA A 168 -8.61 -1.49 24.80
N GLY A 169 -8.31 -1.06 23.57
CA GLY A 169 -7.31 -0.04 23.27
C GLY A 169 -7.74 1.36 23.74
N ALA A 170 -8.98 1.76 23.48
CA ALA A 170 -9.53 3.02 23.96
C ALA A 170 -9.61 3.05 25.50
N LEU A 171 -9.99 1.94 26.13
CA LEU A 171 -10.01 1.80 27.58
C LEU A 171 -8.59 1.86 28.18
N ARG A 172 -7.61 1.20 27.55
CA ARG A 172 -6.20 1.25 27.97
C ARG A 172 -5.59 2.64 27.81
N GLN A 173 -5.88 3.36 26.72
CA GLN A 173 -5.44 4.75 26.56
C GLN A 173 -6.08 5.67 27.60
N LYS A 174 -7.37 5.47 27.90
CA LYS A 174 -8.08 6.25 28.93
C LYS A 174 -7.53 5.95 30.33
N ILE A 175 -7.29 4.68 30.66
CA ILE A 175 -6.65 4.26 31.93
C ILE A 175 -5.22 4.78 32.01
N ALA A 176 -4.40 4.66 30.96
CA ALA A 176 -3.04 5.18 30.95
C ALA A 176 -3.01 6.70 31.14
N LYS A 177 -3.93 7.43 30.50
CA LYS A 177 -4.09 8.88 30.69
C LYS A 177 -4.55 9.23 32.10
N MET A 178 -5.41 8.41 32.72
CA MET A 178 -5.84 8.56 34.12
C MET A 178 -4.76 8.20 35.14
N LEU A 179 -3.88 7.24 34.82
CA LEU A 179 -2.75 6.84 35.67
C LEU A 179 -1.58 7.83 35.59
N LEU A 180 -1.46 8.55 34.47
CA LEU A 180 -0.44 9.57 34.24
C LEU A 180 -0.88 10.98 34.66
N ASP A 181 -2.14 11.17 35.06
CA ASP A 181 -2.65 12.42 35.61
C ASP A 181 -2.76 12.32 37.14
N PRO A 182 -1.87 12.99 37.90
CA PRO A 182 -1.86 12.93 39.36
C PRO A 182 -3.18 13.38 40.01
N VAL A 183 -3.95 14.25 39.33
CA VAL A 183 -5.21 14.80 39.84
C VAL A 183 -6.33 13.77 39.73
N GLU A 184 -6.43 13.06 38.61
CA GLU A 184 -7.41 11.98 38.43
C GLU A 184 -7.11 10.79 39.34
N LEU A 185 -5.83 10.46 39.53
CA LEU A 185 -5.40 9.41 40.47
C LEU A 185 -5.83 9.71 41.92
N GLN A 186 -5.77 10.97 42.34
CA GLN A 186 -6.20 11.42 43.68
C GLN A 186 -7.71 11.30 43.88
N LYS A 187 -8.51 11.62 42.85
CA LYS A 187 -9.97 11.49 42.90
C LYS A 187 -10.41 10.03 43.04
N ILE A 188 -9.76 9.12 42.33
CA ILE A 188 -10.06 7.68 42.38
C ILE A 188 -9.69 7.10 43.75
N LYS A 189 -8.53 7.44 44.30
CA LYS A 189 -8.15 7.02 45.66
C LYS A 189 -9.18 7.47 46.69
N LYS A 190 -9.61 8.73 46.61
CA LYS A 190 -10.64 9.28 47.51
C LYS A 190 -12.00 8.60 47.37
N ALA A 191 -12.35 8.13 46.16
CA ALA A 191 -13.60 7.41 45.92
C ALA A 191 -13.56 5.95 46.40
N LEU A 192 -12.38 5.31 46.36
CA LEU A 192 -12.17 3.95 46.84
C LEU A 192 -12.02 3.87 48.37
N ASP A 193 -11.50 4.92 49.01
CA ASP A 193 -11.45 5.02 50.48
C ASP A 193 -12.84 5.28 51.13
N LEU A 194 -13.87 5.48 50.31
CA LEU A 194 -15.27 5.69 50.73
C LEU A 194 -16.16 4.45 50.51
N LEU A 195 -15.59 3.33 50.07
CA LEU A 195 -16.23 2.02 49.90
C LEU A 195 -15.71 1.02 50.95
#